data_AF-A0A382LKG8-F1
#
_entry.id   AF-A0A382LKG8-F1
#
_cell.length_a   1.000
_cell.length_b   1.000
_cell.length_c   1.000
_cell.angle_alpha   90.00
_cell.angle_beta   90.00
_cell.angle_gamma   90.00
#
_symmetry.space_group_name_H-M   'P 1'
#
loop_
_entity.id
_entity.type
_entity.pdbx_description
1 polymer ?
#
loop_
_entity_poly.entity_id
_entity_poly.type
_entity_poly.pdbx_seq_one_letter_code
_entity_poly.pdbx_strand_id
1 'polypeptide(L)'
;MKKNQLIAILLFFTGLLFAQDTTTETPTLATPAASSSDNAELDIDFTLPEAAFSGTVKMTFTETGVDADPNDPHVIIFNNTNGFETAGQHITILTGSNLDFNNANVASVSSNENDALVDGAIYSVKIEYQDVVGNTAASV
;
A
#
# COMPACT_ATOMS: atom_id res chain seq x y z
N MET A 1 -50.08 14.56 -32.50
CA MET A 1 -48.75 14.01 -32.87
C MET A 1 -47.75 14.39 -31.80
N LYS A 2 -47.30 13.43 -30.97
CA LYS A 2 -46.29 13.66 -29.93
C LYS A 2 -44.91 13.76 -30.61
N LYS A 3 -44.15 14.81 -30.31
CA LYS A 3 -42.79 15.02 -30.81
C LYS A 3 -41.83 14.11 -30.04
N ASN A 4 -41.20 13.15 -30.72
CA ASN A 4 -40.08 12.39 -30.16
C ASN A 4 -38.86 13.31 -30.08
N GLN A 5 -38.46 13.71 -28.87
CA GLN A 5 -37.12 14.24 -28.64
C GLN A 5 -36.15 13.06 -28.60
N LEU A 6 -35.32 12.95 -29.62
CA LEU A 6 -34.11 12.14 -29.61
C LEU A 6 -33.10 12.81 -28.69
N ILE A 7 -32.89 12.24 -27.51
CA ILE A 7 -31.79 12.59 -26.62
C ILE A 7 -30.54 11.95 -27.25
N ALA A 8 -29.75 12.77 -27.95
CA ALA A 8 -28.42 12.37 -28.39
C ALA A 8 -27.49 12.40 -27.17
N ILE A 9 -27.20 11.22 -26.61
CA ILE A 9 -26.16 11.06 -25.60
C ILE A 9 -24.82 11.28 -26.30
N LEU A 10 -24.25 12.46 -26.09
CA LEU A 10 -22.91 12.81 -26.55
C LEU A 10 -21.88 12.06 -25.69
N LEU A 11 -21.46 10.88 -26.16
CA LEU A 11 -20.30 10.18 -25.62
C LEU A 11 -19.06 11.01 -25.97
N PHE A 12 -18.48 11.68 -24.97
CA PHE A 12 -17.16 12.30 -25.09
C PHE A 12 -16.11 11.19 -25.22
N PHE A 13 -15.80 10.78 -26.45
CA PHE A 13 -14.54 10.12 -26.76
C PHE A 13 -13.49 11.22 -26.98
N THR A 14 -12.89 11.71 -25.89
CA THR A 14 -11.66 12.51 -26.00
C THR A 14 -10.52 11.55 -26.29
N GLY A 15 -10.30 11.29 -27.58
CA GLY A 15 -9.02 10.81 -28.08
C GLY A 15 -7.97 11.89 -27.84
N LEU A 16 -7.38 11.87 -26.65
CA LEU A 16 -6.06 12.45 -26.40
C LEU A 16 -5.09 11.28 -26.50
N LEU A 17 -4.03 11.41 -27.29
CA LEU A 17 -2.90 10.49 -27.25
C LEU A 17 -2.31 10.55 -25.83
N PHE A 18 -2.79 9.69 -24.93
CA PHE A 18 -2.02 9.30 -23.77
C PHE A 18 -0.81 8.56 -24.36
N ALA A 19 0.40 8.99 -24.02
CA ALA A 19 1.46 7.99 -23.89
C ALA A 19 0.84 6.86 -23.06
N GLN A 20 0.77 5.65 -23.60
CA GLN A 20 0.32 4.52 -22.81
C GLN A 20 1.32 4.43 -21.67
N ASP A 21 0.91 4.88 -20.51
CA ASP A 21 1.60 4.52 -19.29
C ASP A 21 1.55 2.99 -19.21
N THR A 22 2.73 2.39 -19.09
CA THR A 22 2.93 0.94 -19.18
C THR A 22 3.68 0.39 -17.97
N THR A 23 4.02 1.25 -17.00
CA THR A 23 4.91 0.90 -15.90
C THR A 23 4.50 1.64 -14.64
N THR A 24 4.26 0.89 -13.58
CA THR A 24 4.22 1.48 -12.23
C THR A 24 5.64 1.86 -11.84
N GLU A 25 5.85 3.14 -11.52
CA GLU A 25 7.15 3.64 -11.06
C GLU A 25 7.49 3.06 -9.68
N THR A 26 8.75 2.70 -9.47
CA THR A 26 9.21 2.04 -8.24
C THR A 26 9.06 2.95 -7.00
N PRO A 27 8.40 2.49 -5.92
CA PRO A 27 8.30 3.26 -4.69
C PRO A 27 9.65 3.37 -3.98
N THR A 28 9.77 4.28 -3.02
CA THR A 28 10.94 4.34 -2.12
C THR A 28 10.50 4.08 -0.68
N LEU A 29 11.33 3.38 0.08
CA LEU A 29 11.15 3.13 1.51
C LEU A 29 12.30 3.77 2.28
N ALA A 30 12.01 4.80 3.05
CA ALA A 30 12.98 5.46 3.93
C ALA A 30 13.02 4.77 5.30
N THR A 31 11.85 4.47 5.88
CA THR A 31 11.72 3.66 7.10
C THR A 31 10.49 2.74 7.04
N PRO A 32 10.51 1.60 7.73
CA PRO A 32 11.63 1.06 8.49
C PRO A 32 12.75 0.64 7.52
N ALA A 33 14.01 0.88 7.92
CA ALA A 33 15.11 0.26 7.19
C ALA A 33 14.95 -1.26 7.30
N ALA A 34 15.39 -2.00 6.28
CA ALA A 34 15.55 -3.44 6.42
C ALA A 34 16.35 -3.74 7.70
N SER A 35 15.88 -4.69 8.51
CA SER A 35 16.51 -5.14 9.76
C SER A 35 16.25 -4.35 11.05
N SER A 36 15.08 -3.72 11.21
CA SER A 36 14.64 -3.19 12.52
C SER A 36 14.10 -4.31 13.41
N SER A 37 14.58 -4.38 14.66
CA SER A 37 14.48 -5.53 15.58
C SER A 37 13.47 -5.33 16.72
N ASP A 38 12.44 -4.51 16.54
CA ASP A 38 11.55 -4.14 17.64
C ASP A 38 10.09 -4.18 17.21
N ASN A 39 9.25 -4.84 18.02
CA ASN A 39 7.80 -4.84 17.88
C ASN A 39 7.15 -3.68 18.68
N ALA A 40 7.94 -2.68 19.10
CA ALA A 40 7.46 -1.41 19.64
C ALA A 40 6.90 -0.48 18.54
N GLU A 41 7.16 0.83 18.63
CA GLU A 41 6.72 1.80 17.62
C GLU A 41 7.60 1.71 16.36
N LEU A 42 6.96 1.53 15.21
CA LEU A 42 7.57 1.42 13.89
C LEU A 42 7.32 2.70 13.11
N ASP A 43 8.37 3.48 12.89
CA ASP A 43 8.34 4.62 11.98
C ASP A 43 8.18 4.13 10.53
N ILE A 44 7.11 4.53 9.89
CA ILE A 44 6.82 4.24 8.48
C ILE A 44 7.02 5.52 7.68
N ASP A 45 7.89 5.47 6.67
CA ASP A 45 8.12 6.54 5.71
C ASP A 45 8.40 5.91 4.34
N PHE A 46 7.44 6.04 3.43
CA PHE A 46 7.59 5.62 2.04
C PHE A 46 7.07 6.71 1.09
N THR A 47 7.50 6.66 -0.17
CA THR A 47 7.00 7.56 -1.22
C THR A 47 6.49 6.74 -2.40
N LEU A 48 5.28 7.08 -2.85
CA LEU A 48 4.73 6.59 -4.10
C LEU A 48 4.97 7.66 -5.18
N PRO A 49 5.72 7.35 -6.26
CA PRO A 49 5.91 8.30 -7.35
C PRO A 49 4.60 8.62 -8.08
N GLU A 50 3.66 7.67 -8.07
CA GLU A 50 2.37 7.75 -8.74
C GLU A 50 1.24 7.40 -7.76
N ALA A 51 0.01 7.75 -8.10
CA ALA A 51 -1.15 7.32 -7.33
C ALA A 51 -1.36 5.81 -7.52
N ALA A 52 -1.77 5.13 -6.46
CA ALA A 52 -2.01 3.70 -6.44
C ALA A 52 -3.43 3.34 -6.87
N PHE A 53 -3.58 2.18 -7.49
CA PHE A 53 -4.85 1.48 -7.56
C PHE A 53 -5.31 1.10 -6.16
N SER A 54 -6.61 1.25 -5.89
CA SER A 54 -7.12 1.10 -4.53
C SER A 54 -6.92 -0.32 -3.99
N GLY A 55 -6.44 -0.42 -2.75
CA GLY A 55 -6.10 -1.64 -2.03
C GLY A 55 -4.76 -2.26 -2.41
N THR A 56 -3.92 -1.59 -3.19
CA THR A 56 -2.65 -2.18 -3.68
C THR A 56 -1.42 -1.77 -2.91
N VAL A 57 -1.48 -0.73 -2.08
CA VAL A 57 -0.35 -0.28 -1.27
C VAL A 57 -0.15 -1.25 -0.10
N LYS A 58 0.90 -2.06 -0.20
CA LYS A 58 1.20 -3.17 0.72
C LYS A 58 2.58 -3.03 1.32
N MET A 59 2.65 -3.08 2.65
CA MET A 59 3.91 -3.28 3.36
C MET A 59 3.99 -4.72 3.87
N THR A 60 5.07 -5.41 3.57
CA THR A 60 5.31 -6.80 4.00
C THR A 60 6.53 -6.86 4.89
N PHE A 61 6.38 -7.44 6.08
CA PHE A 61 7.47 -7.82 6.97
C PHE A 61 7.70 -9.32 6.81
N THR A 62 8.93 -9.72 6.51
CA THR A 62 9.34 -11.12 6.40
C THR A 62 10.50 -11.38 7.33
N GLU A 63 10.30 -12.26 8.31
CA GLU A 63 11.27 -12.68 9.31
C GLU A 63 12.51 -13.28 8.61
N THR A 64 13.71 -12.96 9.14
CA THR A 64 15.00 -13.32 8.51
C THR A 64 15.93 -14.11 9.43
N GLY A 65 15.48 -14.43 10.64
CA GLY A 65 16.22 -15.10 11.67
C GLY A 65 15.95 -16.60 11.73
N VAL A 66 16.13 -17.15 12.94
CA VAL A 66 16.02 -18.59 13.22
C VAL A 66 14.87 -18.93 14.16
N ASP A 67 14.33 -17.93 14.86
CA ASP A 67 13.18 -18.11 15.73
C ASP A 67 11.91 -18.05 14.89
N ALA A 68 11.07 -19.07 15.01
CA ALA A 68 9.89 -19.20 14.16
C ALA A 68 8.83 -18.16 14.56
N ASP A 69 8.55 -17.25 13.65
CA ASP A 69 7.33 -16.45 13.66
C ASP A 69 6.21 -17.23 12.96
N PRO A 70 5.17 -17.69 13.70
CA PRO A 70 4.12 -18.53 13.14
C PRO A 70 3.19 -17.80 12.17
N ASN A 71 3.22 -16.46 12.16
CA ASN A 71 2.37 -15.61 11.35
C ASN A 71 3.13 -14.95 10.20
N ASP A 72 4.42 -15.28 10.03
CA ASP A 72 5.25 -14.78 8.94
C ASP A 72 4.73 -15.26 7.56
N PRO A 73 4.69 -14.38 6.54
CA PRO A 73 4.95 -12.94 6.58
C PRO A 73 3.75 -12.13 7.09
N HIS A 74 4.04 -11.02 7.77
CA HIS A 74 3.03 -10.02 8.11
C HIS A 74 2.81 -9.05 6.95
N VAL A 75 1.57 -8.94 6.48
CA VAL A 75 1.21 -8.08 5.35
C VAL A 75 0.18 -7.04 5.80
N ILE A 76 0.53 -5.78 5.64
CA ILE A 76 -0.32 -4.63 5.92
C ILE A 76 -0.81 -4.06 4.59
N ILE A 77 -2.12 -3.86 4.47
CA ILE A 77 -2.72 -3.12 3.37
C ILE A 77 -3.09 -1.74 3.90
N PHE A 78 -2.57 -0.68 3.28
CA PHE A 78 -2.96 0.69 3.62
C PHE A 78 -4.28 1.06 2.91
N ASN A 79 -5.04 1.98 3.51
CA ASN A 79 -6.25 2.55 2.92
C ASN A 79 -6.04 4.02 2.54
N ASN A 80 -6.97 4.59 1.78
CA ASN A 80 -6.86 5.99 1.35
C ASN A 80 -7.51 7.03 2.29
N THR A 81 -7.86 6.69 3.54
CA THR A 81 -8.51 7.61 4.49
C THR A 81 -7.72 8.92 4.64
N ASN A 82 -6.39 8.83 4.72
CA ASN A 82 -5.49 9.98 4.81
C ASN A 82 -4.54 10.09 3.61
N GLY A 83 -4.91 9.54 2.45
CA GLY A 83 -4.14 9.75 1.22
C GLY A 83 -3.02 8.74 0.94
N PHE A 84 -2.92 7.63 1.67
CA PHE A 84 -1.84 6.63 1.49
C PHE A 84 -1.85 5.91 0.13
N GLU A 85 -2.87 6.15 -0.71
CA GLU A 85 -2.92 5.66 -2.10
C GLU A 85 -2.66 6.78 -3.13
N THR A 86 -2.27 7.98 -2.69
CA THR A 86 -1.95 9.11 -3.58
C THR A 86 -0.45 9.20 -3.85
N ALA A 87 -0.06 9.84 -4.95
CA ALA A 87 1.34 10.14 -5.21
C ALA A 87 1.88 11.09 -4.12
N GLY A 88 3.09 10.81 -3.64
CA GLY A 88 3.75 11.60 -2.61
C GLY A 88 4.31 10.76 -1.47
N GLN A 89 4.84 11.46 -0.46
CA GLN A 89 5.39 10.87 0.76
C GLN A 89 4.28 10.57 1.76
N HIS A 90 4.36 9.40 2.39
CA HIS A 90 3.42 8.91 3.39
C HIS A 90 4.17 8.53 4.65
N ILE A 91 3.77 9.14 5.76
CA ILE A 91 4.40 8.94 7.07
C ILE A 91 3.35 8.53 8.09
N THR A 92 3.62 7.48 8.85
CA THR A 92 2.80 7.07 10.00
C THR A 92 3.66 6.32 11.02
N ILE A 93 3.07 6.04 12.17
CA ILE A 93 3.66 5.16 13.17
C ILE A 93 2.73 3.95 13.29
N LEU A 94 3.30 2.76 13.19
CA LEU A 94 2.60 1.51 13.49
C LEU A 94 3.05 0.99 14.85
N THR A 95 2.16 0.24 15.51
CA THR A 95 2.50 -0.49 16.74
C THR A 95 2.87 -1.91 16.32
N GLY A 96 4.15 -2.28 16.34
CA GLY A 96 4.62 -3.61 15.89
C GLY A 96 3.98 -4.77 16.66
N SER A 97 3.64 -4.56 17.93
CA SER A 97 2.99 -5.54 18.81
C SER A 97 1.49 -5.68 18.56
N ASN A 98 0.92 -4.82 17.70
CA ASN A 98 -0.45 -4.90 17.21
C ASN A 98 -0.61 -4.02 15.95
N LEU A 99 -0.32 -4.59 14.79
CA LEU A 99 -0.26 -3.93 13.48
C LEU A 99 -1.64 -3.42 12.99
N ASP A 100 -2.74 -3.95 13.53
CA ASP A 100 -4.10 -3.49 13.27
C ASP A 100 -4.65 -2.51 14.32
N PHE A 101 -3.90 -2.18 15.36
CA PHE A 101 -4.39 -1.35 16.47
C PHE A 101 -4.62 0.11 16.08
N ASN A 102 -5.90 0.48 15.88
CA ASN A 102 -6.38 1.86 15.80
C ASN A 102 -5.61 2.79 14.84
N ASN A 103 -4.93 2.26 13.83
CA ASN A 103 -4.29 3.08 12.82
C ASN A 103 -5.29 3.37 11.69
N ALA A 104 -5.68 4.64 11.57
CA ALA A 104 -6.65 5.07 10.55
C ALA A 104 -6.20 4.82 9.11
N ASN A 105 -4.89 4.61 8.87
CA ASN A 105 -4.31 4.35 7.57
C ASN A 105 -4.27 2.86 7.21
N VAL A 106 -4.52 1.95 8.14
CA VAL A 106 -4.49 0.50 7.90
C VAL A 106 -5.88 0.01 7.50
N ALA A 107 -5.98 -0.67 6.36
CA ALA A 107 -7.20 -1.32 5.88
C ALA A 107 -7.37 -2.71 6.50
N SER A 108 -6.28 -3.48 6.52
CA SER A 108 -6.25 -4.87 6.99
C SER A 108 -4.82 -5.34 7.22
N VAL A 109 -4.68 -6.42 7.98
CA VAL A 109 -3.44 -7.17 8.22
C VAL A 109 -3.64 -8.66 7.94
N SER A 110 -2.58 -9.41 7.64
CA SER A 110 -2.66 -10.82 7.19
C SER A 110 -3.19 -11.78 8.24
N SER A 111 -2.87 -11.56 9.51
CA SER A 111 -3.25 -12.48 10.60
C SER A 111 -4.62 -12.16 11.22
N ASN A 112 -5.33 -11.14 10.71
CA ASN A 112 -6.51 -10.53 11.32
C ASN A 112 -6.20 -9.90 12.70
N GLU A 113 -7.12 -9.94 13.67
CA GLU A 113 -7.01 -9.21 14.94
C GLU A 113 -5.74 -9.53 15.72
N ASN A 114 -5.01 -8.49 16.15
CA ASN A 114 -3.77 -8.55 16.93
C ASN A 114 -2.60 -9.16 16.16
N ASP A 115 -2.50 -8.88 14.86
CA ASP A 115 -1.32 -9.24 14.08
C ASP A 115 -0.09 -8.52 14.65
N ALA A 116 0.97 -9.24 14.97
CA ALA A 116 2.07 -8.70 15.76
C ALA A 116 3.41 -9.28 15.32
N LEU A 117 4.38 -8.39 15.13
CA LEU A 117 5.77 -8.77 14.98
C LEU A 117 6.28 -9.39 16.29
N VAL A 118 7.13 -10.40 16.17
CA VAL A 118 7.78 -11.07 17.30
C VAL A 118 8.85 -10.15 17.91
N ASP A 119 8.85 -10.03 19.24
CA ASP A 119 9.84 -9.24 19.99
C ASP A 119 11.26 -9.79 19.75
N GLY A 120 12.19 -8.91 19.38
CA GLY A 120 13.58 -9.23 19.08
C GLY A 120 13.84 -9.96 17.74
N ALA A 121 12.80 -10.29 16.98
CA ALA A 121 12.95 -10.85 15.64
C ALA A 121 13.39 -9.78 14.64
N ILE A 122 14.08 -10.21 13.56
CA ILE A 122 14.60 -9.30 12.54
C ILE A 122 13.80 -9.51 11.26
N TYR A 123 13.17 -8.44 10.76
CA TYR A 123 12.38 -8.48 9.54
C TYR A 123 13.07 -7.75 8.38
N SER A 124 12.99 -8.36 7.20
CA SER A 124 13.09 -7.64 5.93
C SER A 124 11.75 -6.96 5.65
N VAL A 125 11.78 -5.77 5.05
CA VAL A 125 10.58 -4.98 4.79
C VAL A 125 10.51 -4.62 3.32
N LYS A 126 9.33 -4.82 2.73
CA LYS A 126 9.03 -4.49 1.33
C LYS A 126 7.82 -3.56 1.29
N ILE A 127 7.87 -2.50 0.48
CA ILE A 127 6.70 -1.71 0.08
C ILE A 127 6.38 -1.99 -1.40
N GLU A 128 5.12 -2.27 -1.72
CA GLU A 128 4.64 -2.65 -3.05
C GLU A 128 3.34 -1.89 -3.38
N TYR A 129 3.16 -1.48 -4.64
CA TYR A 129 1.88 -0.96 -5.13
C TYR A 129 1.74 -1.17 -6.65
N GLN A 130 0.53 -0.99 -7.14
CA GLN A 130 0.21 -0.90 -8.57
C GLN A 130 -0.37 0.49 -8.85
N ASP A 131 0.02 1.15 -9.93
CA ASP A 131 -0.51 2.48 -10.28
C ASP A 131 -2.01 2.46 -10.63
N VAL A 132 -2.62 3.65 -10.72
CA VAL A 132 -4.05 3.81 -11.07
C VAL A 132 -4.45 3.23 -12.44
N VAL A 133 -3.50 3.04 -13.37
CA VAL A 133 -3.74 2.48 -14.70
C VAL A 133 -3.79 0.95 -14.64
N GLY A 134 -3.20 0.35 -13.61
CA GLY A 134 -3.18 -1.08 -13.38
C GLY A 134 -1.98 -1.78 -14.01
N ASN A 135 -0.85 -1.07 -14.23
CA ASN A 135 0.37 -1.72 -14.71
C ASN A 135 0.92 -2.74 -13.69
N THR A 136 1.90 -3.56 -14.07
CA THR A 136 2.46 -4.55 -13.14
C THR A 136 3.02 -3.85 -11.90
N ALA A 137 2.69 -4.39 -10.71
CA ALA A 137 3.09 -3.80 -9.43
C ALA A 137 4.62 -3.63 -9.33
N ALA A 138 5.04 -2.56 -8.66
CA ALA A 138 6.42 -2.25 -8.38
C ALA A 138 6.68 -2.25 -6.87
N SER A 139 7.91 -2.57 -6.47
CA SER A 139 8.31 -2.65 -5.07
C SER A 139 9.76 -2.26 -4.82
N VAL A 140 10.08 -1.92 -3.56
CA VAL A 140 11.44 -1.82 -3.02
C VAL A 140 11.56 -2.61 -1.74
#